data_AF-A0A5K0YW09-F1
#
_entry.id   AF-A0A5K0YW09-F1
#
_cell.length_a   1.000
_cell.length_b   1.000
_cell.length_c   1.000
_cell.angle_alpha   90.00
_cell.angle_beta   90.00
_cell.angle_gamma   90.00
#
_symmetry.space_group_name_H-M   'P 1'
#
loop_
_entity.id
_entity.type
_entity.pdbx_description
1 polymer ?
#
loop_
_entity_poly.entity_id
_entity_poly.type
_entity_poly.pdbx_seq_one_letter_code
_entity_poly.pdbx_strand_id
1 'polypeptide(L)' 'MYAEFQFPSPLVATRECYFLRFCSQQGADGIWVVVDFPVDGFHDATIQSPTSTTSLFPRYRRRPSGVIVQEVPNGYSK' A
#
# COMPACT_ATOMS: atom_id res chain seq x y z
N MET A 1 -4.76 -3.48 6.33
CA MET A 1 -4.50 -4.61 5.42
C MET A 1 -3.03 -5.00 5.55
N TYR A 2 -2.73 -6.30 5.47
CA TYR A 2 -1.37 -6.85 5.35
C TYR A 2 -1.16 -7.34 3.92
N ALA A 3 0.04 -7.17 3.37
CA ALA A 3 0.43 -7.79 2.10
C ALA A 3 1.94 -8.03 2.01
N GLU A 4 2.33 -8.91 1.08
CA GLU A 4 3.72 -9.18 0.72
C GLU A 4 4.01 -8.67 -0.68
N PHE A 5 5.03 -7.84 -0.81
CA PHE A 5 5.54 -7.37 -2.10
C PHE A 5 6.70 -8.24 -2.54
N GLN A 6 6.47 -9.01 -3.60
CA GLN A 6 7.48 -9.81 -4.27
C GLN A 6 7.98 -9.06 -5.50
N PHE A 7 9.29 -9.01 -5.66
CA PHE A 7 9.92 -8.53 -6.89
C PHE A 7 10.24 -9.72 -7.79
N PRO A 8 10.16 -9.56 -9.13
CA PRO A 8 10.47 -10.63 -10.07
C PRO A 8 11.95 -11.04 -10.06
N SER A 9 12.83 -10.25 -9.42
CA SER A 9 14.24 -10.57 -9.26
C SER A 9 14.50 -11.28 -7.93
N PRO A 10 15.17 -12.46 -7.92
CA PRO A 10 15.51 -13.17 -6.68
C PRO A 10 16.53 -12.42 -5.81
N LEU A 11 17.18 -11.38 -6.36
CA LEU A 11 18.11 -10.51 -5.62
C LEU A 11 17.39 -9.48 -4.75
N VAL A 12 16.05 -9.38 -4.85
CA VAL A 12 15.24 -8.47 -4.04
C VAL A 12 14.35 -9.31 -3.13
N ALA A 13 14.66 -9.30 -1.83
CA ALA A 13 13.88 -10.02 -0.84
C ALA A 13 12.42 -9.51 -0.79
N THR A 14 11.50 -10.42 -0.49
CA THR A 14 10.09 -10.11 -0.22
C THR A 14 9.98 -9.10 0.90
N ARG A 15 9.04 -8.16 0.77
CA ARG A 15 8.78 -7.12 1.78
C ARG A 15 7.36 -7.23 2.29
N GLU A 16 7.22 -7.37 3.59
CA GLU A 16 5.94 -7.30 4.28
C GLU A 16 5.52 -5.84 4.46
N CYS A 17 4.21 -5.57 4.38
CA CYS A 17 3.68 -4.24 4.55
C CYS A 17 2.33 -4.24 5.24
N TYR A 18 2.07 -3.15 5.97
CA TYR A 18 0.77 -2.84 6.55
C TYR A 18 0.30 -1.48 6.03
N PHE A 19 -0.91 -1.43 5.49
CA PHE A 19 -1.50 -0.22 4.93
C PHE A 19 -3.00 -0.13 5.19
N LEU A 20 -3.52 1.09 5.18
CA LEU A 20 -4.94 1.39 5.13
C LEU A 20 -5.37 1.50 3.66
N ARG A 21 -6.50 0.90 3.29
CA ARG A 21 -7.05 1.01 1.94
C ARG A 21 -8.36 1.77 1.99
N PHE A 22 -8.41 2.88 1.26
CA PHE A 22 -9.66 3.59 0.96
C PHE A 22 -10.15 3.14 -0.42
N CYS A 23 -11.43 2.80 -0.53
CA CYS A 23 -12.09 2.45 -1.78
C CYS A 23 -13.40 3.23 -1.88
N SER A 24 -13.60 3.94 -2.98
CA SER A 24 -14.82 4.71 -3.20
C SER A 24 -15.14 4.78 -4.69
N GLN A 25 -16.44 4.74 -5.00
CA GLN A 25 -16.95 5.06 -6.31
C GLN A 25 -17.14 6.57 -6.43
N GLN A 26 -16.53 7.18 -7.43
CA GLN A 26 -16.59 8.62 -7.67
C GLN A 26 -17.67 8.93 -8.70
N GLY A 27 -18.75 9.57 -8.25
CA GLY A 27 -19.81 10.06 -9.13
C GLY A 27 -20.62 8.96 -9.83
N ALA A 28 -21.39 9.34 -10.84
CA ALA A 28 -22.22 8.42 -11.63
C ALA A 28 -21.45 7.73 -12.77
N ASP A 29 -20.21 8.15 -13.05
CA ASP A 29 -19.46 7.80 -14.26
C ASP A 29 -18.72 6.45 -14.17
N GLY A 30 -19.05 5.60 -13.20
CA GLY A 30 -18.44 4.27 -13.07
C GLY A 30 -16.96 4.28 -12.66
N ILE A 31 -16.44 5.39 -12.15
CA ILE A 31 -15.03 5.52 -11.72
C ILE A 31 -14.88 5.01 -10.30
N TRP A 32 -13.89 4.12 -10.09
CA TRP A 32 -13.49 3.65 -8.77
C TRP A 32 -12.11 4.15 -8.41
N VAL A 33 -11.96 4.66 -7.20
CA VAL A 33 -10.68 5.13 -6.68
C VAL A 33 -10.30 4.24 -5.51
N VAL A 34 -9.12 3.63 -5.60
CA VAL A 34 -8.53 2.82 -4.54
C VAL A 34 -7.20 3.44 -4.15
N VAL A 35 -7.02 3.77 -2.88
CA VAL A 35 -5.79 4.37 -2.36
C VAL A 35 -5.30 3.60 -1.13
N ASP A 36 -4.04 3.21 -1.17
CA ASP A 36 -3.30 2.56 -0.10
C ASP A 36 -2.39 3.58 0.60
N PHE A 37 -2.56 3.72 1.91
CA PHE A 37 -1.74 4.55 2.79
C PHE A 37 -0.90 3.69 3.74
N PRO A 38 0.44 3.81 3.74
CA PRO A 38 1.30 3.04 4.63
C PRO A 38 1.06 3.40 6.10
N VAL A 39 1.10 2.41 7.00
CA VAL A 39 0.99 2.64 8.45
C VAL A 39 2.34 3.06 9.06
N ASP A 40 3.44 2.66 8.44
CA ASP A 40 4.79 2.88 8.98
C ASP A 40 5.23 4.36 8.99
N GLY A 41 4.52 5.22 8.24
CA GLY A 41 4.75 6.68 8.24
C GLY A 41 4.40 7.38 9.55
N PHE A 42 3.58 6.76 10.41
CA PHE A 42 3.18 7.34 11.70
C PHE A 42 4.17 7.06 12.84
N HIS A 43 5.05 6.07 12.68
CA HIS A 43 5.92 5.59 13.76
C HIS A 43 7.25 6.34 13.88
N ASP A 44 7.58 7.24 12.95
CA ASP A 44 8.83 8.04 13.00
C ASP A 44 8.81 9.13 14.09
N ALA A 45 7.68 9.32 14.79
CA ALA A 45 7.51 10.40 15.78
C ALA A 45 7.26 9.95 17.24
N THR A 46 6.92 8.70 17.54
CA THR A 46 6.39 8.37 18.89
C THR A 46 6.90 7.10 19.58
N ILE A 47 7.61 6.18 18.93
CA ILE A 47 8.10 4.98 19.62
C ILE A 47 9.54 4.65 19.22
N GLN A 48 10.49 5.42 19.78
CA GLN A 48 11.80 4.87 20.11
C GLN A 48 11.67 4.17 21.47
N SER A 49 11.02 2.99 21.49
CA SER A 49 11.10 2.10 22.65
C SER A 49 12.36 1.24 22.50
N PRO A 50 13.26 1.19 23.50
CA PRO A 50 14.54 0.49 23.39
C PRO A 50 14.45 -1.04 23.41
N THR A 51 13.23 -1.61 23.39
CA THR A 51 12.98 -3.06 23.50
C THR A 51 12.41 -3.71 22.24
N SER A 52 12.24 -2.98 21.13
CA SER A 52 11.71 -3.58 19.90
C SER A 52 12.83 -4.24 19.09
N THR A 53 12.96 -5.56 19.21
CA THR A 53 13.76 -6.43 18.31
C THR A 53 13.30 -6.38 16.83
N THR A 54 12.32 -5.52 16.51
CA THR A 54 11.72 -5.30 15.19
C THR A 54 12.53 -4.37 14.27
N SER A 55 13.76 -3.98 14.64
CA SER A 55 14.64 -3.15 13.79
C SER A 55 15.39 -3.93 12.70
N LEU A 56 15.15 -5.24 12.56
CA LEU A 56 15.88 -6.11 11.61
C LEU A 56 15.26 -6.17 10.21
N PHE A 57 14.02 -5.71 10.04
CA PHE A 57 13.40 -5.64 8.72
C PHE A 57 13.57 -4.23 8.14
N PRO A 58 14.04 -4.09 6.89
CA PRO A 58 14.14 -2.77 6.26
C PRO A 58 12.76 -2.13 6.30
N ARG A 59 12.60 -1.06 7.09
CA ARG A 59 11.35 -0.32 7.22
C ARG A 59 10.83 0.01 5.82
N TYR A 60 9.75 -0.64 5.42
CA TYR A 60 9.20 -0.50 4.08
C TYR A 60 8.50 0.87 3.97
N ARG A 61 9.29 1.90 3.67
CA ARG A 61 8.81 3.29 3.51
C ARG A 61 8.14 3.48 2.14
N ARG A 62 7.05 2.77 1.90
CA ARG A 62 6.19 3.00 0.73
C ARG A 62 5.60 4.41 0.82
N ARG A 63 5.44 5.09 -0.31
CA ARG A 63 4.58 6.28 -0.36
C ARG A 63 3.12 5.86 -0.56
N PRO A 64 2.14 6.70 -0.23
CA PRO A 64 0.77 6.46 -0.64
C PRO A 64 0.70 6.12 -2.14
N SER A 65 -0.09 5.11 -2.48
CA SER A 65 -0.17 4.58 -3.83
C SER A 65 -1.57 4.08 -4.08
N GLY A 66 -2.02 4.02 -5.32
CA GLY A 66 -3.37 3.58 -5.61
C GLY A 66 -3.61 3.32 -7.08
N VAL A 67 -4.86 3.06 -7.42
CA VAL A 67 -5.33 2.92 -8.80
C VAL A 67 -6.67 3.65 -8.93
N ILE A 68 -6.86 4.25 -10.10
CA ILE A 68 -8.16 4.73 -10.54
C ILE A 68 -8.59 3.75 -11.61
N VAL A 69 -9.73 3.10 -11.41
CA VAL A 69 -10.31 2.16 -12.36
C VAL A 69 -11.48 2.85 -13.01
N GLN A 70 -11.39 3.10 -14.31
CA GLN A 70 -12.48 3.67 -15.09
C GLN A 70 -13.10 2.59 -15.97
N GLU A 71 -14.41 2.43 -15.88
CA GLU A 71 -15.15 1.57 -16.81
C GLU A 71 -15.07 2.16 -18.22
N VAL A 72 -14.76 1.29 -19.20
CA VAL A 72 -14.79 1.62 -20.62
C VAL A 72 -15.71 0.64 -21.36
N PRO A 73 -16.16 0.97 -22.58
CA PRO A 73 -17.11 0.11 -23.29
C PRO A 73 -16.63 -1.33 -23.48
N ASN A 74 -17.58 -2.24 -23.73
CA ASN A 74 -17.35 -3.68 -23.91
C ASN A 74 -16.87 -4.42 -22.64
N GLY A 75 -17.15 -3.88 -21.45
CA GLY A 75 -16.83 -4.52 -20.18
C GLY A 75 -15.35 -4.49 -19.80
N TYR A 76 -14.57 -3.58 -20.40
CA TYR A 76 -13.17 -3.37 -20.05
C TYR A 76 -13.03 -2.24 -19.02
N SER A 77 -11.84 -2.11 -18.45
CA SER A 77 -11.47 -0.97 -17.61
C SER A 77 -10.04 -0.50 -17.90
N LYS A 78 -9.78 0.77 -17.59
CA LYS A 78 -8.46 1.39 -17.63
C LYS A 78 -8.02 1.79 -16.22
#